data_AF-A0A8W8JCA6-F1
#
_entry.id   AF-A0A8W8JCA6-F1
#
_cell.length_a   1.000
_cell.length_b   1.000
_cell.length_c   1.000
_cell.angle_alpha   90.00
_cell.angle_beta   90.00
_cell.angle_gamma   90.00
#
_symmetry.space_group_name_H-M   'P 1'
#
loop_
_entity.id
_entity.type
_entity.pdbx_description
1 polymer ?
#
loop_
_entity_poly.entity_id
_entity_poly.type
_entity_poly.pdbx_seq_one_letter_code
_entity_poly.pdbx_strand_id
1 'polypeptide(L)'
;MESLANPDPPESAQEHIQMCEKHFLRKDITCDDCDEFICKQCAKTDHVDHDWTTISTDASIRRRDLKMTLKKNTEVRQKTSDLENKKKQGINLVTFLEQKHSTMSDYSLLDNLRDFPKLMPDIDCDIGREKDDYSIRYGS
;
A
#
# COMPACT_ATOMS: atom_id res chain seq x y z
N MET A 1 -49.55 24.96 -21.08
CA MET A 1 -48.41 25.83 -21.43
C MET A 1 -47.48 25.84 -20.23
N GLU A 2 -46.58 24.85 -20.16
CA GLU A 2 -45.47 24.84 -19.20
C GLU A 2 -44.21 24.90 -20.04
N SER A 3 -43.55 26.05 -20.01
CA SER A 3 -42.26 26.27 -20.64
C SER A 3 -41.19 25.61 -19.77
N LEU A 4 -40.69 24.46 -20.22
CA LEU A 4 -39.50 23.85 -19.66
C LEU A 4 -38.30 24.76 -19.97
N ALA A 5 -37.87 25.52 -18.98
CA ALA A 5 -36.60 26.22 -19.03
C ALA A 5 -35.50 25.17 -19.10
N ASN A 6 -34.75 25.16 -20.20
CA ASN A 6 -33.51 24.38 -20.28
C ASN A 6 -32.54 24.95 -19.23
N PRO A 7 -31.95 24.12 -18.36
CA PRO A 7 -30.85 24.56 -17.51
C PRO A 7 -29.67 24.94 -18.41
N ASP A 8 -29.04 26.07 -18.11
CA ASP A 8 -27.87 26.55 -18.83
C ASP A 8 -26.79 25.45 -18.92
N PRO A 9 -26.00 25.40 -20.02
CA PRO A 9 -24.88 24.49 -20.11
C PRO A 9 -23.94 24.70 -18.94
N PRO A 10 -23.32 23.64 -18.37
CA PRO A 10 -22.32 23.82 -17.34
C PRO A 10 -21.22 24.73 -17.88
N GLU A 11 -21.10 25.91 -17.30
CA GLU A 11 -20.02 26.85 -17.57
C GLU A 11 -18.72 26.04 -17.46
N SER A 12 -17.99 25.94 -18.58
CA SER A 12 -16.67 25.31 -18.60
C SER A 12 -15.89 25.85 -17.41
N ALA A 13 -15.21 25.00 -16.63
CA ALA A 13 -14.36 25.43 -15.54
C ALA A 13 -13.29 26.39 -16.07
N GLN A 14 -13.62 27.68 -16.20
CA GLN A 14 -12.66 28.73 -16.45
C GLN A 14 -11.86 28.78 -15.15
N GLU A 15 -10.60 28.36 -15.21
CA GLU A 15 -9.67 28.59 -14.12
C GLU A 15 -9.71 30.09 -13.83
N HIS A 16 -10.28 30.48 -12.69
CA HIS A 16 -10.20 31.85 -12.22
C HIS A 16 -8.73 32.12 -11.89
N ILE A 17 -7.97 32.54 -12.91
CA ILE A 17 -6.55 32.80 -12.83
C ILE A 17 -6.35 33.95 -11.86
N GLN A 18 -5.90 33.64 -10.65
CA GLN A 18 -5.63 34.63 -9.62
C GLN A 18 -4.53 35.58 -10.10
N MET A 19 -4.86 36.86 -10.22
CA MET A 19 -3.91 37.91 -10.59
C MET A 19 -3.28 38.53 -9.34
N CYS A 20 -2.02 38.92 -9.45
CA CYS A 20 -1.33 39.68 -8.42
C CYS A 20 -1.86 41.11 -8.40
N GLU A 21 -2.29 41.58 -7.23
CA GLU A 21 -2.83 42.93 -7.05
C GLU A 21 -1.78 44.03 -7.26
N LYS A 22 -0.51 43.77 -6.93
CA LYS A 22 0.59 44.74 -7.06
C LYS A 22 1.05 44.90 -8.51
N HIS A 23 1.20 43.79 -9.22
CA HIS A 23 1.89 43.74 -10.51
C HIS A 23 0.97 43.42 -11.69
N PHE A 24 -0.29 43.08 -11.44
CA PHE A 24 -1.27 42.65 -12.45
C PHE A 24 -0.76 41.50 -13.34
N LEU A 25 0.05 40.62 -12.75
CA LEU A 25 0.58 39.41 -13.37
C LEU A 25 -0.12 38.18 -12.78
N ARG A 26 -0.22 37.09 -13.55
CA ARG A 26 -0.70 35.80 -13.04
C ARG A 26 0.13 35.34 -11.84
N LYS A 27 -0.55 34.80 -10.82
CA LYS A 27 0.09 34.08 -9.71
C LYS A 27 0.32 32.62 -10.11
N ASP A 28 1.48 32.33 -10.70
CA ASP A 28 1.88 31.01 -11.23
C ASP A 28 3.05 30.36 -10.46
N ILE A 29 3.41 30.95 -9.32
CA ILE A 29 4.51 30.52 -8.45
C ILE A 29 3.96 30.28 -7.05
N THR A 30 4.43 29.23 -6.38
CA THR A 30 4.20 28.97 -4.96
C THR A 30 5.48 29.34 -4.19
N CYS A 31 5.33 30.02 -3.06
CA CYS A 31 6.42 30.30 -2.13
C CYS A 31 6.19 29.51 -0.85
N ASP A 32 7.09 28.58 -0.54
CA ASP A 32 6.92 27.64 0.57
C ASP A 32 7.22 28.30 1.91
N ASP A 33 8.11 29.29 1.94
CA ASP A 33 8.42 30.05 3.17
C ASP A 33 7.26 30.95 3.62
N CYS A 34 6.40 31.36 2.70
CA CYS A 34 5.26 32.26 2.97
C CYS A 34 3.89 31.58 2.88
N ASP A 35 3.84 30.32 2.42
CA ASP A 35 2.61 29.56 2.17
C ASP A 35 1.59 30.34 1.31
N GLU A 36 2.07 30.99 0.24
CA GLU A 36 1.23 31.79 -0.64
C GLU A 36 1.57 31.66 -2.14
N PHE A 37 0.59 31.99 -2.98
CA PHE A 37 0.77 32.08 -4.42
C PHE A 37 1.18 33.50 -4.83
N ILE A 38 2.28 33.58 -5.57
CA ILE A 38 2.90 34.84 -5.99
C ILE A 38 3.06 34.91 -7.51
N CYS A 39 3.27 36.10 -8.03
CA CYS A 39 3.65 36.29 -9.43
C CYS A 39 5.18 36.35 -9.58
N LYS A 40 5.65 36.17 -10.82
CA LYS A 40 7.07 36.27 -11.18
C LYS A 40 7.80 37.56 -10.75
N GLN A 41 7.06 38.65 -10.52
CA GLN A 41 7.66 39.90 -10.09
C GLN A 41 7.86 39.92 -8.56
N CYS A 42 6.86 39.49 -7.79
CA CYS A 42 7.00 39.29 -6.34
C CYS A 42 8.17 38.35 -6.01
N ALA A 43 8.34 37.28 -6.78
CA ALA A 43 9.46 36.33 -6.63
C ALA A 43 10.84 37.01 -6.76
N LYS A 44 10.93 38.14 -7.47
CA LYS A 44 12.18 38.87 -7.72
C LYS A 44 12.35 40.13 -6.86
N THR A 45 11.34 40.49 -6.07
CA THR A 45 11.38 41.71 -5.24
C THR A 45 11.17 41.39 -3.78
N ASP A 46 10.07 40.72 -3.46
CA ASP A 46 9.59 40.54 -2.09
C ASP A 46 9.99 39.15 -1.54
N HIS A 47 10.33 38.20 -2.43
CA HIS A 47 10.69 36.80 -2.09
C HIS A 47 12.02 36.37 -2.74
N VAL A 48 13.01 37.26 -2.79
CA VAL A 48 14.27 37.02 -3.52
C VAL A 48 15.07 35.83 -2.97
N ASP A 49 15.03 35.66 -1.66
CA ASP A 49 15.78 34.69 -0.88
C ASP A 49 14.90 33.56 -0.31
N HIS A 50 13.65 33.48 -0.75
CA HIS A 50 12.73 32.43 -0.32
C HIS A 50 12.79 31.21 -1.24
N ASP A 51 12.40 30.05 -0.70
CA ASP A 51 12.13 28.86 -1.51
C ASP A 51 10.79 29.03 -2.24
N TRP A 52 10.89 29.22 -3.55
CA TRP A 52 9.75 29.30 -4.43
C TRP A 52 9.99 28.49 -5.69
N THR A 53 8.89 28.00 -6.24
CA THR A 53 8.91 27.26 -7.50
C THR A 53 7.63 27.51 -8.28
N THR A 54 7.63 27.16 -9.56
CA THR A 54 6.42 27.27 -10.37
C THR A 54 5.38 26.26 -9.90
N ILE A 55 4.10 26.64 -9.90
CA ILE A 55 2.99 25.75 -9.54
C ILE A 55 3.02 24.46 -10.37
N SER A 56 3.37 24.55 -11.66
CA SER A 56 3.47 23.38 -12.53
C SER A 56 4.53 22.37 -12.06
N THR A 57 5.68 22.88 -11.59
CA THR A 57 6.77 22.05 -11.09
C THR A 57 6.42 21.42 -9.75
N ASP A 58 5.93 22.22 -8.81
CA ASP A 58 5.46 21.75 -7.51
C ASP A 58 4.35 20.70 -7.64
N ALA A 59 3.32 20.98 -8.45
CA ALA A 59 2.24 20.03 -8.73
C ALA A 59 2.77 18.72 -9.34
N SER A 60 3.79 18.79 -10.21
CA SER A 60 4.42 17.60 -10.79
C SER A 60 5.18 16.78 -9.74
N ILE A 61 5.87 17.44 -8.80
CA ILE A 61 6.56 16.79 -7.68
C ILE A 61 5.53 16.12 -6.77
N ARG A 62 4.54 16.87 -6.27
CA ARG A 62 3.48 16.35 -5.39
C ARG A 62 2.72 15.20 -6.02
N ARG A 63 2.44 15.25 -7.33
CA ARG A 63 1.80 14.13 -8.05
C ARG A 63 2.66 12.87 -8.05
N ARG A 64 3.97 13.00 -8.25
CA ARG A 64 4.91 11.86 -8.19
C ARG A 64 4.98 11.28 -6.78
N ASP A 65 5.09 12.12 -5.77
CA ASP A 65 5.19 11.70 -4.37
C ASP A 65 3.92 11.00 -3.89
N LEU A 66 2.75 11.55 -4.27
CA LEU A 66 1.47 10.91 -4.01
C LEU A 66 1.40 9.53 -4.67
N LYS A 67 1.79 9.42 -5.95
CA LYS A 67 1.80 8.14 -6.67
C LYS A 67 2.69 7.10 -5.97
N MET A 68 3.87 7.49 -5.50
CA MET A 68 4.78 6.61 -4.78
C MET A 68 4.22 6.19 -3.42
N THR A 69 3.60 7.12 -2.69
CA THR A 69 2.96 6.85 -1.40
C THR A 69 1.79 5.89 -1.55
N LEU A 70 0.95 6.07 -2.58
CA LEU A 70 -0.15 5.16 -2.88
C LEU A 70 0.35 3.75 -3.20
N LYS A 71 1.44 3.62 -3.97
CA LYS A 71 2.06 2.31 -4.23
C LYS A 71 2.51 1.62 -2.93
N LYS A 72 3.25 2.33 -2.07
CA LYS A 72 3.67 1.78 -0.76
C LYS A 72 2.48 1.34 0.09
N ASN A 73 1.39 2.12 0.09
CA ASN A 73 0.17 1.75 0.81
C ASN A 73 -0.47 0.46 0.28
N THR A 74 -0.44 0.22 -1.04
CA THR A 74 -0.93 -1.06 -1.60
C THR A 74 -0.08 -2.25 -1.16
N GLU A 75 1.24 -2.10 -1.10
CA GLU A 75 2.15 -3.15 -0.62
C GLU A 75 1.94 -3.44 0.87
N VAL A 76 1.77 -2.40 1.70
CA VAL A 76 1.45 -2.55 3.12
C VAL A 76 0.12 -3.28 3.31
N ARG A 77 -0.93 -2.89 2.56
CA ARG A 77 -2.24 -3.56 2.63
C ARG A 77 -2.14 -5.05 2.29
N GLN A 78 -1.37 -5.41 1.26
CA GLN A 78 -1.16 -6.81 0.91
C GLN A 78 -0.48 -7.57 2.05
N LYS A 79 0.63 -7.05 2.58
CA LYS A 79 1.34 -7.68 3.71
C LYS A 79 0.47 -7.82 4.95
N THR A 80 -0.36 -6.83 5.25
CA THR A 80 -1.32 -6.91 6.35
C THR A 80 -2.33 -8.04 6.13
N SER A 81 -2.87 -8.18 4.91
CA SER A 81 -3.78 -9.28 4.58
C SER A 81 -3.11 -10.65 4.71
N ASP A 82 -1.86 -10.77 4.26
CA ASP A 82 -1.09 -12.02 4.38
C ASP A 82 -0.84 -12.38 5.84
N LEU A 83 -0.48 -11.40 6.68
CA LEU A 83 -0.30 -11.58 8.12
C LEU A 83 -1.60 -11.96 8.82
N GLU A 84 -2.73 -11.36 8.45
CA GLU A 84 -4.04 -11.74 8.98
C GLU A 84 -4.41 -13.18 8.61
N ASN A 85 -4.10 -13.63 7.40
CA ASN A 85 -4.33 -15.01 6.98
C ASN A 85 -3.43 -15.99 7.75
N LYS A 86 -2.14 -15.67 7.93
CA LYS A 86 -1.22 -16.46 8.76
C LYS A 86 -1.68 -16.53 10.22
N LYS A 87 -2.17 -15.43 10.78
CA LYS A 87 -2.77 -15.39 12.12
C LYS A 87 -3.97 -16.33 12.21
N LYS A 88 -4.86 -16.32 11.21
CA LYS A 88 -6.01 -17.25 11.16
C LYS A 88 -5.56 -18.70 11.09
N GLN A 89 -4.56 -19.03 10.27
CA GLN A 89 -3.98 -20.38 10.19
C GLN A 89 -3.42 -20.82 11.55
N GLY A 90 -2.66 -19.96 12.23
CA GLY A 90 -2.12 -20.25 13.56
C GLY A 90 -3.22 -20.50 14.62
N ILE A 91 -4.28 -19.68 14.63
CA ILE A 91 -5.43 -19.88 15.53
C ILE A 91 -6.15 -21.21 15.25
N ASN A 92 -6.36 -21.53 13.97
CA ASN A 92 -6.98 -22.80 13.57
C ASN A 92 -6.14 -24.00 14.02
N LEU A 93 -4.81 -23.92 13.91
CA LEU A 93 -3.91 -24.97 14.38
C LEU A 93 -4.00 -25.16 15.90
N VAL A 94 -3.94 -24.07 16.67
CA VAL A 94 -4.09 -24.14 18.14
C VAL A 94 -5.43 -24.77 18.51
N THR A 95 -6.51 -24.32 17.87
CA THR A 95 -7.86 -24.87 18.10
C THR A 95 -7.93 -26.36 17.78
N PHE A 96 -7.32 -26.79 16.67
CA PHE A 96 -7.23 -28.20 16.30
C PHE A 96 -6.50 -29.02 17.37
N LEU A 97 -5.35 -28.53 17.85
CA LEU A 97 -4.57 -29.21 18.89
C LEU A 97 -5.34 -29.31 20.22
N GLU A 98 -6.01 -28.24 20.64
CA GLU A 98 -6.84 -28.22 21.86
C GLU A 98 -8.00 -29.22 21.79
N GLN A 99 -8.72 -29.27 20.66
CA GLN A 99 -9.81 -30.23 20.46
C GLN A 99 -9.31 -31.69 20.51
N LYS A 100 -8.14 -31.96 19.94
CA LYS A 100 -7.61 -33.33 19.82
C LYS A 100 -6.91 -33.82 21.08
N HIS A 101 -6.29 -32.95 21.88
CA HIS A 101 -5.68 -33.32 23.16
C HIS A 101 -6.73 -33.75 24.21
N SER A 102 -8.00 -33.39 24.00
CA SER A 102 -9.11 -33.78 24.88
C SER A 102 -9.60 -35.24 24.68
N THR A 103 -9.12 -35.96 23.64
CA THR A 103 -9.66 -37.28 23.23
C THR A 103 -8.62 -38.31 22.76
N MET A 104 -7.33 -38.14 23.05
CA MET A 104 -6.28 -38.81 22.28
C MET A 104 -6.15 -40.33 22.50
N SER A 105 -6.66 -41.10 21.53
CA SER A 105 -6.42 -42.54 21.30
C SER A 105 -5.39 -42.72 20.18
N ASP A 106 -4.67 -43.84 20.13
CA ASP A 106 -3.64 -44.14 19.11
C ASP A 106 -4.14 -44.02 17.66
N TYR A 107 -5.42 -44.31 17.40
CA TYR A 107 -6.03 -44.11 16.07
C TYR A 107 -6.23 -42.63 15.72
N SER A 108 -6.53 -41.79 16.72
CA SER A 108 -6.69 -40.35 16.53
C SER A 108 -5.37 -39.67 16.15
N LEU A 109 -4.23 -40.23 16.58
CA LEU A 109 -2.89 -39.76 16.19
C LEU A 109 -2.62 -39.96 14.69
N LEU A 110 -3.04 -41.09 14.13
CA LEU A 110 -2.83 -41.41 12.70
C LEU A 110 -3.67 -40.52 11.77
N ASP A 111 -4.90 -40.19 12.15
CA ASP A 111 -5.74 -39.26 11.38
C ASP A 111 -5.24 -37.81 11.47
N ASN A 112 -4.70 -37.41 12.62
CA ASN A 112 -4.10 -36.08 12.78
C ASN A 112 -2.89 -35.89 11.85
N LEU A 113 -2.03 -36.90 11.71
CA LEU A 113 -0.90 -36.88 10.77
C LEU A 113 -1.36 -36.73 9.30
N ARG A 114 -2.54 -37.25 8.96
CA ARG A 114 -3.14 -37.13 7.61
C ARG A 114 -3.66 -35.72 7.31
N ASP A 115 -4.20 -35.02 8.31
CA ASP A 115 -4.84 -33.71 8.13
C ASP A 115 -3.93 -32.51 8.44
N PHE A 116 -2.86 -32.73 9.20
CA PHE A 116 -1.88 -31.69 9.56
C PHE A 116 -1.28 -30.93 8.36
N PRO A 117 -0.86 -31.60 7.25
CA PRO A 117 -0.32 -30.89 6.09
C PRO A 117 -1.32 -29.96 5.40
N LYS A 118 -2.63 -30.23 5.52
CA LYS A 118 -3.68 -29.39 4.93
C LYS A 118 -3.88 -28.08 5.70
N LEU A 119 -3.52 -28.07 6.98
CA LEU A 119 -3.63 -26.89 7.86
C LEU A 119 -2.39 -26.00 7.76
N MET A 120 -1.27 -26.56 7.29
CA MET A 120 0.01 -25.88 7.18
C MET A 120 0.67 -26.15 5.82
N PRO A 121 0.09 -25.65 4.70
CA PRO A 121 0.57 -25.92 3.35
C PRO A 121 1.94 -25.28 3.03
N ASP A 122 2.32 -24.23 3.79
CA ASP A 122 3.55 -23.46 3.58
C ASP A 122 4.73 -23.95 4.44
N ILE A 123 4.59 -25.07 5.17
CA ILE A 123 5.74 -25.72 5.79
C ILE A 123 6.51 -26.40 4.66
N ASP A 124 7.50 -25.71 4.10
CA ASP A 124 8.60 -26.35 3.41
C ASP A 124 9.32 -27.24 4.44
N CYS A 125 8.86 -28.48 4.57
CA CYS A 125 9.61 -29.53 5.24
C CYS A 125 10.82 -29.88 4.36
N ASP A 126 11.85 -29.03 4.39
CA ASP A 126 13.24 -29.45 4.17
C ASP A 126 13.70 -30.32 5.36
N ILE A 127 12.87 -31.29 5.74
CA ILE A 127 13.32 -32.44 6.51
C ILE A 127 14.05 -33.28 5.49
N GLY A 128 15.33 -32.94 5.30
CA GLY A 128 16.28 -33.68 4.51
C GLY A 128 16.07 -35.16 4.79
N ARG A 129 15.65 -35.86 3.75
CA ARG A 129 15.77 -37.30 3.63
C ARG A 129 17.26 -37.61 3.82
N GLU A 130 17.70 -37.85 5.05
CA GLU A 130 18.96 -38.54 5.30
C GLU A 130 18.87 -39.80 4.46
N LYS A 131 19.66 -39.84 3.39
CA LYS A 131 19.81 -41.05 2.61
C LYS A 131 20.60 -41.97 3.50
N ASP A 132 19.91 -42.97 4.02
CA ASP A 132 20.50 -44.07 4.75
C ASP A 132 21.52 -44.76 3.83
N ASP A 133 22.78 -44.35 3.89
CA ASP A 133 23.90 -45.00 3.19
C ASP A 133 24.29 -46.32 3.89
N TYR A 134 23.29 -47.14 4.25
CA TYR A 134 23.52 -48.47 4.78
C TYR A 134 23.84 -49.44 3.64
N SER A 135 25.07 -49.30 3.12
CA SER A 135 25.70 -50.28 2.24
C SER A 135 26.16 -51.46 3.11
N ILE A 136 25.31 -52.49 3.29
CA ILE A 136 25.81 -53.79 3.76
C ILE A 136 26.69 -54.36 2.65
N ARG A 137 28.00 -54.30 2.87
CA ARG A 137 28.95 -55.16 2.16
C ARG A 137 28.95 -56.51 2.87
N TYR A 138 28.36 -57.54 2.26
CA TYR A 138 28.72 -58.91 2.61
C TYR A 138 30.01 -59.26 1.88
N GLY A 139 31.07 -59.52 2.66
CA GLY A 139 32.34 -60.04 2.19
C GLY A 139 32.99 -60.85 3.30
N SER A 140 32.75 -62.16 3.26
CA SER A 140 33.71 -63.28 3.32
C SER A 140 33.05 -64.55 3.82
#